data_AF-A0A5N5NZ27-F1
#
_entry.id   AF-A0A5N5NZ27-F1
#
_cell.length_a   1.000
_cell.length_b   1.000
_cell.length_c   1.000
_cell.angle_alpha   90.00
_cell.angle_beta   90.00
_cell.angle_gamma   90.00
#
_symmetry.space_group_name_H-M   'P 1'
#
loop_
_entity.id
_entity.type
_entity.pdbx_description
1 polymer ?
#
loop_
_entity_poly.entity_id
_entity_poly.type
_entity_poly.pdbx_seq_one_letter_code
_entity_poly.pdbx_strand_id
1 'polypeptide(L)'
;MASLGAITIEEPVHTLLSARPLVPIRVAIYLRTKSPLSSLSSDQIANQTCTVLKVASERSKLLSIQKWPRLTALALDLFHEDYNLREAHHVVNLPVLLVDYGRSGVHVKVASSQFRQFVNDYVARQFNLNGWEVAPPFFRDQTGVVPPTYANPRDTSLL
;
A
#
# COMPACT_ATOMS: atom_id res chain seq x y z
N MET A 1 22.72 5.82 8.90
CA MET A 1 21.45 5.69 8.15
C MET A 1 21.61 4.55 7.15
N ALA A 2 20.63 3.65 7.05
CA ALA A 2 20.66 2.59 6.05
C ALA A 2 20.59 3.22 4.64
N SER A 3 21.53 2.86 3.76
CA SER A 3 21.57 3.42 2.40
C SER A 3 20.64 2.64 1.48
N LEU A 4 19.85 3.36 0.70
CA LEU A 4 19.13 2.76 -0.43
C LEU A 4 20.14 2.39 -1.51
N GLY A 5 20.02 1.19 -2.07
CA GLY A 5 20.76 0.79 -3.26
C GLY A 5 20.29 1.55 -4.51
N ALA A 6 20.50 1.00 -5.71
CA ALA A 6 20.04 1.63 -6.93
C ALA A 6 18.52 1.82 -6.94
N ILE A 7 18.05 3.01 -7.33
CA ILE A 7 16.63 3.32 -7.48
C ILE A 7 16.31 3.32 -8.98
N THR A 8 15.40 2.45 -9.40
CA THR A 8 14.94 2.36 -10.79
C THR A 8 13.46 2.68 -10.85
N ILE A 9 13.10 3.76 -11.53
CA ILE A 9 11.71 4.20 -11.74
C ILE A 9 11.43 4.10 -13.23
N GLU A 10 10.39 3.36 -13.62
CA GLU A 10 9.99 3.25 -15.02
C GLU A 10 9.33 4.54 -15.52
N GLU A 11 9.54 4.90 -16.79
CA GLU A 11 9.03 6.13 -17.40
C GLU A 11 7.52 6.37 -17.22
N PRO A 12 6.63 5.36 -17.37
CA PRO A 12 5.20 5.55 -17.16
C PRO A 12 4.83 6.03 -15.75
N VAL A 13 5.68 5.80 -14.75
CA VAL A 13 5.49 6.30 -13.38
C VAL A 13 5.60 7.82 -13.35
N HIS A 14 6.58 8.39 -14.04
CA HIS A 14 6.76 9.84 -14.13
C HIS A 14 5.57 10.50 -14.82
N THR A 15 5.08 9.91 -15.91
CA THR A 15 3.86 10.36 -16.58
C THR A 15 2.67 10.36 -15.64
N LEU A 16 2.46 9.27 -14.88
CA LEU A 16 1.32 9.15 -13.97
C LEU A 16 1.37 10.16 -12.82
N LEU A 17 2.54 10.34 -12.18
CA LEU A 17 2.71 11.29 -11.06
C LEU A 17 2.66 12.76 -11.50
N SER A 18 3.00 13.04 -12.76
CA SER A 18 3.00 14.39 -13.32
C SER A 18 1.70 14.75 -14.04
N ALA A 19 0.79 13.79 -14.22
CA ALA A 19 -0.48 13.99 -14.89
C ALA A 19 -1.30 15.13 -14.26
N ARG A 20 -2.01 15.88 -15.11
CA ARG A 20 -2.89 16.97 -14.69
C ARG A 20 -4.27 16.80 -15.38
N PRO A 21 -5.40 16.85 -14.65
CA PRO A 21 -5.48 16.99 -13.19
C PRO A 21 -4.87 15.79 -12.44
N LEU A 22 -4.44 16.02 -11.20
CA LEU A 22 -3.96 14.93 -10.36
C LEU A 22 -5.14 13.98 -10.07
N VAL A 23 -4.89 12.69 -10.21
CA VAL A 23 -5.86 11.64 -9.87
C VAL A 23 -5.36 10.87 -8.66
N PRO A 24 -6.25 10.32 -7.82
CA PRO A 24 -5.85 9.42 -6.76
C PRO A 24 -5.08 8.20 -7.31
N ILE A 25 -3.95 7.87 -6.69
CA ILE A 25 -3.09 6.75 -7.08
C ILE A 25 -2.90 5.86 -5.86
N ARG A 26 -3.03 4.55 -6.03
CA ARG A 26 -2.70 3.59 -4.99
C ARG A 26 -1.27 3.10 -5.18
N VAL A 27 -0.50 2.99 -4.10
CA VAL A 27 0.86 2.44 -4.13
C VAL A 27 0.89 1.17 -3.30
N ALA A 28 1.19 0.06 -3.96
CA ALA A 28 1.54 -1.19 -3.31
C ALA A 28 3.05 -1.20 -3.05
N ILE A 29 3.44 -1.30 -1.78
CA ILE A 29 4.84 -1.38 -1.37
C ILE A 29 5.15 -2.80 -0.95
N TYR A 30 6.17 -3.41 -1.56
CA TYR A 30 6.71 -4.70 -1.17
C TYR A 30 8.06 -4.51 -0.48
N LEU A 31 8.09 -4.68 0.84
CA LEU A 31 9.30 -4.61 1.64
C LEU A 31 9.83 -6.01 1.95
N ARG A 32 10.88 -6.42 1.25
CA ARG A 32 11.51 -7.74 1.48
C ARG A 32 12.30 -7.71 2.77
N THR A 33 12.34 -8.82 3.51
CA THR A 33 13.12 -8.91 4.76
C THR A 33 14.62 -8.71 4.57
N LYS A 34 15.15 -8.92 3.36
CA LYS A 34 16.55 -8.63 3.02
C LYS A 34 16.82 -7.18 2.63
N SER A 35 15.78 -6.33 2.56
CA SER A 35 15.95 -4.90 2.32
C SER A 35 16.69 -4.26 3.49
N PRO A 36 17.58 -3.28 3.23
CA PRO A 36 18.20 -2.49 4.29
C PRO A 36 17.18 -1.67 5.09
N LEU A 37 15.95 -1.53 4.58
CA LEU A 37 14.85 -0.84 5.27
C LEU A 37 13.95 -1.77 6.10
N SER A 38 14.25 -3.08 6.16
CA SER A 38 13.39 -4.08 6.81
C SER A 38 13.16 -3.83 8.31
N SER A 39 14.00 -3.02 8.96
CA SER A 39 13.87 -2.63 10.36
C SER A 39 13.06 -1.36 10.60
N LEU A 40 12.65 -0.64 9.53
CA LEU A 40 11.88 0.59 9.66
C LEU A 40 10.41 0.29 9.99
N SER A 41 9.75 1.23 10.68
CA SER A 41 8.31 1.17 10.91
C SER A 41 7.52 1.38 9.60
N SER A 42 6.25 0.97 9.59
CA SER A 42 5.38 1.15 8.42
C SER A 42 5.23 2.61 7.99
N ASP A 43 5.17 3.54 8.95
CA ASP A 43 5.11 4.99 8.65
C ASP A 43 6.42 5.50 8.06
N GLN A 44 7.57 5.03 8.57
CA GLN A 44 8.87 5.36 8.01
C GLN A 44 9.01 4.84 6.57
N ILE A 45 8.48 3.64 6.28
CA ILE A 45 8.46 3.06 4.94
C ILE A 45 7.54 3.84 4.01
N ALA A 46 6.36 4.26 4.48
CA ALA A 46 5.45 5.10 3.71
C ALA A 46 6.11 6.45 3.36
N ASN A 47 6.71 7.12 4.35
CA ASN A 47 7.43 8.38 4.15
C ASN A 47 8.61 8.21 3.19
N GLN A 48 9.39 7.15 3.35
CA GLN A 48 10.50 6.83 2.44
C GLN A 48 10.01 6.57 1.01
N THR A 49 8.84 5.97 0.85
CA THR A 49 8.20 5.77 -0.45
C THR A 49 7.79 7.09 -1.07
N CYS A 50 7.17 7.99 -0.31
CA CYS A 50 6.88 9.36 -0.76
C CYS A 50 8.15 10.09 -1.22
N THR A 51 9.26 9.98 -0.47
CA THR A 51 10.56 10.54 -0.87
C THR A 51 11.06 9.94 -2.20
N VAL A 52 11.00 8.61 -2.37
CA VAL A 52 11.40 7.94 -3.63
C VAL A 52 10.56 8.43 -4.81
N LEU A 53 9.26 8.59 -4.61
CA LEU A 53 8.32 9.07 -5.62
C LEU A 53 8.36 10.59 -5.83
N LYS A 54 9.13 11.33 -5.02
CA LYS A 54 9.18 12.80 -5.01
C LYS A 54 7.80 13.43 -4.80
N VAL A 55 7.00 12.82 -3.93
CA VAL A 55 5.68 13.30 -3.51
C VAL A 55 5.73 13.68 -2.04
N ALA A 56 4.99 14.72 -1.67
CA ALA A 56 4.92 15.17 -0.29
C ALA A 56 4.08 14.19 0.57
N SER A 57 4.59 13.80 1.74
CA SER A 57 4.03 12.72 2.56
C SER A 57 2.66 13.04 3.14
N GLU A 58 2.34 14.31 3.35
CA GLU A 58 1.03 14.78 3.81
C GLU A 58 -0.09 14.51 2.80
N ARG A 59 0.27 14.25 1.54
CA ARG A 59 -0.67 13.85 0.47
C ARG A 59 -0.83 12.34 0.37
N SER A 60 -0.30 11.59 1.34
CA SER A 60 -0.38 10.14 1.40
C SER A 60 -1.20 9.66 2.60
N LYS A 61 -1.88 8.52 2.43
CA LYS A 61 -2.61 7.86 3.51
C LYS A 61 -2.31 6.38 3.49
N LEU A 62 -1.67 5.87 4.55
CA LEU A 62 -1.42 4.44 4.71
C LEU A 62 -2.74 3.72 5.01
N LEU A 63 -3.09 2.73 4.20
CA LEU A 63 -4.38 2.04 4.27
C LEU A 63 -4.30 0.66 4.89
N SER A 64 -3.28 -0.11 4.53
CA SER A 64 -3.13 -1.48 5.04
C SER A 64 -1.69 -1.92 5.10
N ILE A 65 -1.42 -2.83 6.01
CA ILE A 65 -0.13 -3.45 6.28
C ILE A 65 -0.39 -4.95 6.42
N GLN A 66 0.31 -5.75 5.62
CA GLN A 66 0.29 -7.19 5.70
C GLN A 66 1.70 -7.73 5.86
N LYS A 67 1.95 -8.37 6.98
CA LYS A 67 3.26 -8.95 7.30
C LYS A 67 3.26 -10.44 7.00
N TRP A 68 4.24 -10.89 6.22
CA TRP A 68 4.53 -12.28 5.90
C TRP A 68 5.97 -12.61 6.35
N PRO A 69 6.34 -13.90 6.48
CA PRO A 69 7.67 -14.29 6.96
C PRO A 69 8.86 -13.69 6.18
N ARG A 70 8.68 -13.35 4.90
CA ARG A 70 9.74 -12.82 4.02
C ARG A 70 9.41 -11.50 3.34
N LEU A 71 8.24 -10.94 3.61
CA LEU A 71 7.69 -9.78 2.91
C LEU A 71 6.74 -9.03 3.83
N THR A 72 6.90 -7.72 3.93
CA THR A 72 5.82 -6.84 4.42
C THR A 72 5.24 -6.11 3.22
N ALA A 73 3.96 -6.31 2.94
CA ALA A 73 3.22 -5.59 1.92
C ALA A 73 2.46 -4.42 2.57
N LEU A 74 2.53 -3.23 1.99
CA LEU A 74 1.75 -2.08 2.42
C LEU A 74 0.94 -1.55 1.23
N ALA A 75 -0.20 -0.95 1.52
CA ALA A 75 -0.94 -0.16 0.54
C ALA A 75 -1.16 1.25 1.09
N LEU A 76 -0.82 2.27 0.31
CA LEU A 76 -1.13 3.66 0.60
C LEU A 76 -1.84 4.31 -0.60
N ASP A 77 -2.64 5.33 -0.34
CA ASP A 77 -3.17 6.17 -1.41
C ASP A 77 -2.42 7.50 -1.43
N LEU A 78 -2.12 8.00 -2.63
CA LEU A 78 -1.59 9.33 -2.93
C LEU A 78 -2.70 10.16 -3.56
N PHE A 79 -2.74 11.46 -3.25
CA PHE A 79 -3.65 12.44 -3.87
C PHE A 79 -5.14 12.09 -3.72
N HIS A 80 -5.49 11.32 -2.70
CA HIS A 80 -6.87 10.91 -2.42
C HIS A 80 -7.46 11.78 -1.30
N GLU A 81 -7.58 13.08 -1.55
CA GLU A 81 -7.94 14.08 -0.52
C GLU A 81 -9.38 13.90 -0.03
N ASP A 82 -10.31 13.53 -0.92
CA ASP A 82 -11.73 13.30 -0.60
C ASP A 82 -12.02 11.86 -0.15
N TYR A 83 -11.11 11.25 0.61
CA TYR A 83 -11.23 9.83 1.01
C TYR A 83 -12.45 9.58 1.91
N ASN A 84 -13.52 9.02 1.35
CA ASN A 84 -14.72 8.67 2.10
C ASN A 84 -14.61 7.28 2.77
N LEU A 85 -14.37 7.25 4.08
CA LEU A 85 -14.28 6.02 4.88
C LEU A 85 -15.57 5.17 4.85
N ARG A 86 -16.74 5.78 4.62
CA ARG A 86 -18.02 5.06 4.55
C ARG A 86 -18.11 4.21 3.29
N GLU A 87 -17.57 4.71 2.18
CA GLU A 87 -17.62 4.06 0.87
C GLU A 87 -16.36 3.24 0.56
N ALA A 88 -15.32 3.32 1.39
CA ALA A 88 -14.03 2.67 1.16
C ALA A 88 -14.06 1.12 1.07
N HIS A 89 -15.21 0.51 1.39
CA HIS A 89 -15.46 -0.93 1.22
C HIS A 89 -15.88 -1.32 -0.21
N HIS A 90 -16.22 -0.35 -1.05
CA HIS A 90 -16.46 -0.57 -2.47
C HIS A 90 -15.14 -0.67 -3.23
N VAL A 91 -15.10 -1.56 -4.22
CA VAL A 91 -13.95 -1.69 -5.11
C VAL A 91 -13.85 -0.44 -5.97
N VAL A 92 -12.66 0.16 -5.99
CA VAL A 92 -12.31 1.30 -6.85
C VAL A 92 -11.37 0.85 -7.97
N ASN A 93 -11.29 1.61 -9.06
CA ASN A 93 -10.38 1.32 -10.17
C ASN A 93 -9.23 2.34 -10.24
N LEU A 94 -8.53 2.54 -9.12
CA LEU A 94 -7.39 3.46 -9.07
C LEU A 94 -6.20 2.90 -9.86
N PRO A 95 -5.41 3.73 -10.56
CA PRO A 95 -4.07 3.37 -10.99
C PRO A 95 -3.25 2.87 -9.79
N VAL A 96 -2.46 1.82 -10.02
CA VAL A 96 -1.60 1.24 -8.98
C VAL A 96 -0.15 1.36 -9.39
N LEU A 97 0.69 1.89 -8.50
CA LEU A 97 2.15 1.79 -8.57
C LEU A 97 2.61 0.63 -7.69
N LEU A 98 3.58 -0.14 -8.17
CA LEU A 98 4.30 -1.12 -7.36
C LEU A 98 5.68 -0.55 -7.01
N VAL A 99 6.01 -0.51 -5.73
CA VAL A 99 7.33 -0.16 -5.20
C VAL A 99 7.91 -1.39 -4.51
N ASP A 100 8.90 -2.05 -5.11
CA ASP A 100 9.58 -3.22 -4.55
C ASP A 100 10.92 -2.80 -3.93
N TYR A 101 11.00 -2.85 -2.60
CA TYR A 101 12.22 -2.68 -1.84
C TYR A 101 12.94 -4.02 -1.70
N GLY A 102 13.92 -4.22 -2.58
CA GLY A 102 14.79 -5.39 -2.60
C GLY A 102 16.03 -5.26 -1.73
N ARG A 103 16.92 -6.26 -1.82
CA ARG A 103 18.21 -6.26 -1.10
C ARG A 103 19.16 -5.17 -1.61
N SER A 104 19.19 -4.95 -2.92
CA SER A 104 20.20 -4.14 -3.61
C SER A 104 19.64 -2.87 -4.25
N GLY A 105 18.36 -2.57 -4.04
CA GLY A 105 17.74 -1.42 -4.69
C GLY A 105 16.23 -1.37 -4.52
N VAL A 106 15.66 -0.34 -5.13
CA VAL A 106 14.22 -0.05 -5.17
C VAL A 106 13.79 -0.04 -6.62
N HIS A 107 12.73 -0.77 -6.93
CA HIS A 107 12.14 -0.77 -8.27
C HIS A 107 10.71 -0.25 -8.21
N VAL A 108 10.40 0.72 -9.06
CA VAL A 108 9.10 1.38 -9.12
C VAL A 108 8.54 1.26 -10.53
N LYS A 109 7.31 0.75 -10.64
CA LYS A 109 6.61 0.63 -11.91
C LYS A 109 5.11 0.81 -11.80
N VAL A 110 4.46 1.06 -12.93
CA VAL A 110 2.99 0.98 -13.02
C VAL A 110 2.58 -0.49 -13.01
N ALA A 111 1.58 -0.83 -12.22
CA ALA A 111 1.06 -2.19 -12.12
C ALA A 111 0.36 -2.63 -13.41
N SER A 112 0.44 -3.93 -13.72
CA SER A 112 -0.42 -4.54 -14.73
C SER A 112 -1.89 -4.45 -14.34
N SER A 113 -2.81 -4.52 -15.31
CA SER A 113 -4.26 -4.45 -15.05
C SER A 113 -4.73 -5.49 -14.03
N GLN A 114 -4.21 -6.72 -14.11
CA GLN A 114 -4.55 -7.79 -13.16
C GLN A 114 -4.08 -7.46 -11.74
N PHE A 115 -2.84 -6.98 -11.59
CA PHE A 115 -2.31 -6.64 -10.28
C PHE A 115 -2.98 -5.38 -9.70
N ARG A 116 -3.34 -4.42 -10.55
CA ARG A 116 -4.15 -3.25 -10.19
C ARG A 116 -5.49 -3.66 -9.60
N GLN A 117 -6.21 -4.55 -10.28
CA GLN A 117 -7.48 -5.10 -9.79
C GLN A 117 -7.28 -5.78 -8.43
N PHE A 118 -6.29 -6.66 -8.32
CA PHE A 118 -5.99 -7.38 -7.09
C PHE A 118 -5.74 -6.44 -5.89
N VAL A 119 -4.92 -5.39 -6.06
CA VAL A 119 -4.60 -4.45 -4.97
C VAL A 119 -5.83 -3.64 -4.57
N ASN A 120 -6.64 -3.21 -5.54
CA ASN A 120 -7.87 -2.46 -5.25
C ASN A 120 -8.91 -3.33 -4.53
N ASP A 121 -9.12 -4.56 -5.00
CA ASP A 121 -10.00 -5.53 -4.35
C ASP A 121 -9.51 -5.85 -2.93
N TYR A 122 -8.19 -5.99 -2.74
CA TYR A 122 -7.59 -6.26 -1.45
C TYR A 122 -7.88 -5.16 -0.43
N VAL A 123 -7.69 -3.89 -0.79
CA VAL A 123 -7.95 -2.76 0.12
C VAL A 123 -9.44 -2.69 0.47
N ALA A 124 -10.33 -2.79 -0.52
CA ALA A 124 -11.78 -2.82 -0.26
C ALA A 124 -12.16 -3.97 0.70
N ARG A 125 -11.55 -5.15 0.52
CA ARG A 125 -11.73 -6.29 1.42
C ARG A 125 -11.24 -6.01 2.84
N GLN A 126 -10.14 -5.26 3.03
CA GLN A 126 -9.70 -4.90 4.38
C GLN A 126 -10.74 -4.04 5.11
N PHE A 127 -11.42 -3.12 4.42
CA PHE A 127 -12.54 -2.37 4.99
C PHE A 127 -13.73 -3.29 5.33
N ASN A 128 -14.03 -4.27 4.47
CA ASN A 128 -15.09 -5.24 4.77
C ASN A 128 -14.77 -6.12 5.99
N LEU A 129 -13.51 -6.53 6.15
CA LEU A 129 -13.08 -7.41 7.24
C LEU A 129 -13.04 -6.71 8.60
N ASN A 130 -12.63 -5.45 8.66
CA ASN A 130 -12.40 -4.77 9.95
C ASN A 130 -13.66 -4.08 10.52
N GLY A 131 -14.71 -3.89 9.72
CA GLY A 131 -15.99 -3.41 10.22
C GLY A 131 -16.31 -1.96 9.92
N TRP A 132 -17.47 -1.53 10.44
CA TRP A 132 -17.89 -0.15 10.35
C TRP A 132 -17.04 0.75 11.27
N GLU A 133 -16.69 1.93 10.78
CA GLU A 133 -16.00 3.00 11.54
C GLU A 133 -14.55 2.72 11.97
N VAL A 134 -13.97 1.57 11.62
CA VAL A 134 -12.54 1.32 11.83
C VAL A 134 -11.72 2.07 10.78
N ALA A 135 -10.86 2.98 11.25
CA ALA A 135 -9.96 3.72 10.40
C ALA A 135 -8.68 2.92 10.09
N PRO A 136 -8.12 3.04 8.88
CA PRO A 136 -6.81 2.50 8.56
C PRO A 136 -5.68 3.19 9.38
N PRO A 137 -4.48 2.58 9.47
CA PRO A 137 -4.04 1.41 8.71
C PRO A 137 -4.55 0.09 9.29
N PHE A 138 -5.09 -0.77 8.43
CA PHE A 138 -5.45 -2.14 8.80
C PHE A 138 -4.20 -3.03 8.86
N PHE A 139 -3.95 -3.65 10.00
CA PHE A 139 -2.78 -4.50 10.19
C PHE A 139 -3.15 -5.98 10.17
N ARG A 140 -2.40 -6.78 9.41
CA ARG A 140 -2.57 -8.23 9.31
C ARG A 140 -1.22 -8.94 9.42
N ASP A 141 -1.02 -9.70 10.49
CA ASP A 141 0.16 -10.54 10.67
C ASP A 141 -0.12 -11.99 10.21
N GLN A 142 0.60 -12.44 9.19
CA GLN A 142 0.55 -13.80 8.64
C GLN A 142 1.79 -14.63 9.06
N THR A 143 2.57 -14.16 10.03
CA THR A 143 3.74 -14.89 10.54
C THR A 143 3.40 -15.83 11.69
N GLY A 144 2.24 -15.63 12.34
CA GLY A 144 1.75 -16.47 13.42
C GLY A 144 1.12 -17.79 12.94
N VAL A 145 0.96 -18.72 13.88
CA VAL A 145 0.31 -20.03 13.64
C VAL A 145 -1.22 -19.88 13.56
N VAL A 146 -1.77 -18.87 14.24
CA VAL A 146 -3.20 -18.60 14.29
C VAL A 146 -3.56 -17.57 13.21
N PRO A 147 -4.55 -17.85 12.35
CA PRO A 147 -5.04 -16.87 11.39
C PRO A 147 -5.58 -15.60 12.07
N PRO A 148 -5.48 -14.42 11.43
CA PRO A 148 -6.05 -13.19 11.97
C PRO A 148 -7.56 -13.31 12.17
N THR A 149 -8.03 -12.97 13.36
CA THR A 149 -9.46 -12.89 13.70
C THR A 149 -9.97 -11.47 13.53
N TYR A 150 -11.20 -11.32 13.02
CA TYR A 150 -11.86 -10.03 12.85
C TYR A 150 -13.08 -9.97 13.75
N ALA A 151 -13.07 -9.07 14.72
CA ALA A 151 -14.11 -9.02 15.76
C ALA A 151 -15.46 -8.48 15.27
N ASN A 152 -15.49 -7.74 14.15
CA ASN A 152 -16.70 -7.08 13.66
C ASN A 152 -16.68 -6.88 12.13
N PRO A 153 -16.66 -7.93 11.29
CA PRO A 153 -16.69 -7.76 9.84
C PRO A 153 -18.00 -7.11 9.37
N ARG A 154 -17.93 -6.24 8.36
CA ARG A 154 -19.10 -5.69 7.65
C ARG A 154 -19.83 -6.74 6.84
N ASP A 155 -19.06 -7.68 6.28
CA ASP A 155 -19.58 -8.81 5.54
C ASP A 155 -19.95 -9.92 6.51
N THR A 156 -21.25 -10.14 6.68
CA THR A 156 -21.80 -11.13 7.62
C THR A 156 -21.53 -12.57 7.19
N SER A 157 -21.12 -12.82 5.95
CA SER A 157 -20.68 -14.15 5.51
C SER A 157 -19.33 -14.58 6.10
N LEU A 158 -18.64 -13.66 6.79
CA LEU A 158 -17.33 -13.87 7.41
C LEU A 158 -17.43 -14.09 8.95
N LEU A 159 -18.65 -14.18 9.49
CA LEU A 159 -18.97 -14.49 10.89
C LEU A 159 -19.21 -16.00 11.11
#